data_AF-A0A7C7SV89-F1
#
_entry.id   AF-A0A7C7SV89-F1
#
_cell.length_a   1.000
_cell.length_b   1.000
_cell.length_c   1.000
_cell.angle_alpha   90.00
_cell.angle_beta   90.00
_cell.angle_gamma   90.00
#
_symmetry.space_group_name_H-M   'P 1'
#
loop_
_entity.id
_entity.type
_entity.pdbx_description
1 polymer ?
#
loop_
_entity_poly.entity_id
_entity_poly.type
_entity_poly.pdbx_seq_one_letter_code
_entity_poly.pdbx_strand_id
1 'polypeptide(L)'
;MRSKVSCCSLLLLLASGLWAYAQPPVGPPRGFDPQRPGQPPRLDPISELLDRDGNGEISQEEMLKIGEILKGLDRNLDGKVDSFELPRPQGGPGGRGGPGGGRGRQETKLVDQFDADRDGRLNDPERKKARDFQAENSSNVQRRGPRGPGGGRPGGSEARPGPKVALSDAEHFPDASLYDGTVLRTFFLEFSNDDWEKELATFYRTDVMVPAQLTVDGKTYNSIGVSFRGNSSFFAVGEGQKRSFNLTIDNGAEKDLYGYRTLNLLNAHSDPSFLREVIYNHIARQYVPAPKANYVRLVINGK
;
A
#
# COMPACT_ATOMS: atom_id res chain seq x y z
N MET A 1 50.59 -21.45 93.40
CA MET A 1 51.82 -20.63 93.50
C MET A 1 52.16 -20.10 92.12
N ARG A 2 52.25 -18.76 91.99
CA ARG A 2 52.97 -17.95 90.96
C ARG A 2 52.58 -18.18 89.48
N SER A 3 52.27 -17.18 88.66
CA SER A 3 52.31 -15.72 88.81
C SER A 3 51.52 -15.08 87.67
N LYS A 4 50.73 -14.08 88.02
CA LYS A 4 50.10 -13.10 87.14
C LYS A 4 51.17 -12.25 86.44
N VAL A 5 50.94 -11.86 85.20
CA VAL A 5 51.31 -10.51 84.72
C VAL A 5 50.16 -9.96 83.89
N SER A 6 49.68 -8.81 84.36
CA SER A 6 48.63 -7.95 83.82
C SER A 6 49.30 -6.61 83.55
N CYS A 7 49.15 -6.05 82.35
CA CYS A 7 49.37 -4.63 82.02
C CYS A 7 48.81 -4.42 80.60
N CYS A 8 47.65 -3.78 80.45
CA CYS A 8 47.43 -2.33 80.37
C CYS A 8 47.53 -1.77 78.93
N SER A 9 46.37 -1.26 78.49
CA SER A 9 46.18 -0.05 77.68
C SER A 9 46.65 -0.06 76.22
N LEU A 10 45.72 0.06 75.27
CA LEU A 10 45.33 1.36 74.70
C LEU A 10 44.16 1.18 73.71
N LEU A 11 43.13 2.02 73.88
CA LEU A 11 42.06 2.25 72.90
C LEU A 11 42.66 2.74 71.57
N LEU A 12 42.17 2.22 70.45
CA LEU A 12 42.04 2.99 69.20
C LEU A 12 40.86 2.46 68.38
N LEU A 13 39.76 3.19 68.49
CA LEU A 13 38.60 3.18 67.60
C LEU A 13 39.03 3.65 66.21
N LEU A 14 38.90 2.79 65.19
CA LEU A 14 38.77 3.24 63.81
C LEU A 14 37.73 2.36 63.11
N ALA A 15 36.58 2.98 62.90
CA ALA A 15 35.53 2.51 62.00
C ALA A 15 36.00 2.71 60.55
N SER A 16 35.84 1.70 59.71
CA SER A 16 35.73 1.89 58.27
C SER A 16 34.89 0.78 57.65
N GLY A 17 33.84 1.23 56.96
CA GLY A 17 32.71 0.45 56.49
C GLY A 17 33.04 -0.67 55.52
N LEU A 18 32.17 -1.69 55.57
CA LEU A 18 31.91 -2.59 54.45
C LEU A 18 31.66 -1.78 53.17
N TRP A 19 32.40 -2.11 52.12
CA TRP A 19 31.89 -2.00 50.75
C TRP A 19 32.08 -3.36 50.09
N ALA A 20 30.99 -4.11 50.03
CA ALA A 20 30.85 -5.23 49.14
C ALA A 20 30.97 -4.70 47.70
N TYR A 21 32.00 -5.14 46.97
CA TYR A 21 32.07 -4.94 45.53
C TYR A 21 30.94 -5.76 44.88
N ALA A 22 29.80 -5.12 44.63
CA ALA A 22 28.85 -5.59 43.63
C ALA A 22 29.47 -5.27 42.26
N GLN A 23 29.81 -6.30 41.48
CA GLN A 23 30.23 -6.07 40.10
C GLN A 23 29.02 -5.59 39.28
N PRO A 24 29.12 -4.46 38.55
CA PRO A 24 28.07 -4.07 37.62
C PRO A 24 28.00 -5.08 36.46
N PRO A 25 26.82 -5.33 35.86
CA PRO A 25 26.69 -6.23 34.73
C PRO A 25 27.58 -5.75 33.57
N VAL A 26 28.54 -6.59 33.18
CA VAL A 26 29.48 -6.31 32.08
C VAL A 26 28.80 -6.65 30.75
N GLY A 27 28.45 -5.62 29.99
CA GLY A 27 28.11 -5.74 28.57
C GLY A 27 27.31 -4.53 28.07
N PRO A 28 27.80 -3.76 27.07
CA PRO A 28 26.98 -2.74 26.43
C PRO A 28 25.81 -3.39 25.67
N PRO A 29 24.65 -2.73 25.55
CA PRO A 29 23.56 -3.19 24.69
C PRO A 29 24.09 -3.40 23.26
N ARG A 30 23.70 -4.51 22.61
CA ARG A 30 24.10 -4.80 21.23
C ARG A 30 23.70 -3.64 20.32
N GLY A 31 24.70 -2.96 19.76
CA GLY A 31 24.50 -1.88 18.79
C GLY A 31 25.64 -0.88 18.66
N PHE A 32 26.67 -0.92 19.51
CA PHE A 32 27.80 0.01 19.42
C PHE A 32 29.00 -0.66 18.75
N ASP A 33 29.27 -0.29 17.49
CA ASP A 33 30.47 -0.66 16.74
C ASP A 33 31.39 0.58 16.65
N PRO A 34 32.47 0.67 17.45
CA PRO A 34 33.29 1.86 17.55
C PRO A 34 34.45 1.77 16.57
N GLN A 35 34.22 1.99 15.26
CA GLN A 35 35.25 2.46 14.31
C GLN A 35 34.69 2.61 12.87
N ARG A 36 34.18 3.81 12.57
CA ARG A 36 34.35 4.43 11.25
C ARG A 36 34.92 5.83 11.47
N PRO A 37 36.16 6.12 11.07
CA PRO A 37 36.73 7.46 11.23
C PRO A 37 35.99 8.42 10.30
N GLY A 38 35.45 9.51 10.85
CA GLY A 38 34.99 10.67 10.08
C GLY A 38 33.50 10.77 9.77
N GLN A 39 32.62 10.05 10.45
CA GLN A 39 31.18 10.32 10.34
C GLN A 39 30.66 10.82 11.70
N PRO A 40 30.18 12.08 11.80
CA PRO A 40 29.60 12.58 13.04
C PRO A 40 28.43 11.68 13.48
N PRO A 41 28.16 11.56 14.80
CA PRO A 41 27.03 10.78 15.29
C PRO A 41 25.76 11.24 14.58
N ARG A 42 24.87 10.29 14.23
CA ARG A 42 23.54 10.65 13.71
C ARG A 42 22.82 11.36 14.84
N LEU A 43 22.74 12.68 14.74
CA LEU A 43 22.01 13.50 15.69
C LEU A 43 20.51 13.32 15.46
N ASP A 44 19.72 13.43 16.52
CA ASP A 44 18.27 13.49 16.36
C ASP A 44 17.90 14.75 15.55
N PRO A 45 16.79 14.78 14.80
CA PRO A 45 16.48 15.89 13.88
C PRO A 45 16.42 17.27 14.52
N ILE A 46 16.10 17.31 15.82
CA ILE A 46 16.12 18.54 16.62
C ILE A 46 17.57 18.97 16.88
N SER A 47 18.46 18.04 17.20
CA SER A 47 19.88 18.31 17.40
C SER A 47 20.57 18.75 16.11
N GLU A 48 20.25 18.16 14.95
CA GLU A 48 20.78 18.62 13.64
C GLU A 48 20.35 20.05 13.28
N LEU A 49 19.20 20.50 13.79
CA LEU A 49 18.71 21.87 13.56
C LEU A 49 19.37 22.89 14.49
N LEU A 50 19.83 22.45 15.68
CA LEU A 50 20.38 23.31 16.72
C LEU A 50 21.92 23.36 16.69
N ASP A 51 22.56 22.27 16.29
CA ASP A 51 24.01 22.14 16.07
C ASP A 51 24.35 22.67 14.66
N ARG A 52 24.55 23.98 14.58
CA ARG A 52 24.69 24.69 13.30
C ARG A 52 26.09 24.54 12.73
N ASP A 53 27.09 24.41 13.60
CA ASP A 53 28.47 24.16 13.18
C ASP A 53 28.76 22.66 12.92
N GLY A 54 27.84 21.77 13.31
CA GLY A 54 27.84 20.35 12.99
C GLY A 54 28.89 19.57 13.78
N ASN A 55 29.27 20.08 14.95
CA ASN A 55 30.35 19.51 15.76
C ASN A 55 29.85 18.40 16.72
N GLY A 56 28.54 18.20 16.85
CA GLY A 56 27.89 17.20 17.70
C GLY A 56 27.51 17.69 19.09
N GLU A 57 27.80 18.94 19.45
CA GLU A 57 27.54 19.57 20.74
C GLU A 57 26.82 20.92 20.57
N ILE A 58 25.81 21.20 21.40
CA ILE A 58 25.11 22.49 21.34
C ILE A 58 25.84 23.50 22.23
N SER A 59 26.51 24.47 21.61
CA SER A 59 27.24 25.52 22.31
C SER A 59 26.31 26.56 22.97
N GLN A 60 26.84 27.36 23.91
CA GLN A 60 26.07 28.44 24.54
C GLN A 60 25.57 29.49 23.53
N GLU A 61 26.33 29.73 22.46
CA GLU A 61 25.94 30.68 21.41
C GLU A 61 24.81 30.15 20.52
N GLU A 62 24.75 28.83 20.31
CA GLU A 62 23.67 28.17 19.58
C GLU A 62 22.41 28.07 20.44
N MET A 63 22.58 27.84 21.75
CA MET A 63 21.48 27.85 22.71
C MET A 63 20.77 29.20 22.78
N LEU A 64 21.51 30.31 22.61
CA LEU A 64 20.94 31.66 22.54
C LEU A 64 20.12 31.92 21.26
N LYS A 65 20.36 31.16 20.19
CA LYS A 65 19.66 31.30 18.89
C LYS A 65 18.46 30.37 18.73
N ILE A 66 18.24 29.44 19.68
CA ILE A 66 17.11 28.49 19.67
C ILE A 66 15.76 29.21 19.56
N GLY A 67 15.60 30.34 20.25
CA GLY A 67 14.37 31.11 20.23
C GLY A 67 14.01 31.66 18.84
N GLU A 68 14.99 31.95 17.99
CA GLU A 68 14.77 32.39 16.62
C GLU A 68 14.47 31.21 15.69
N ILE A 69 15.12 30.06 15.91
CA ILE A 69 14.89 28.81 15.17
C ILE A 69 13.47 28.28 15.43
N LEU A 70 13.00 28.30 16.68
CA LEU A 70 11.66 27.87 17.05
C LEU A 70 10.57 28.76 16.43
N LYS A 71 10.80 30.07 16.35
CA LYS A 71 9.90 31.01 15.63
C LYS A 71 9.82 30.73 14.13
N GLY A 72 10.88 30.19 13.53
CA GLY A 72 10.87 29.78 12.12
C GLY A 72 10.15 28.46 11.85
N LEU A 73 9.91 27.65 12.89
CA LEU A 73 9.21 26.37 12.81
C LEU A 73 7.70 26.50 13.03
N ASP A 74 7.27 27.46 13.85
CA ASP A 74 5.86 27.83 14.05
C ASP A 74 5.29 28.45 12.75
N ARG A 75 4.79 27.60 11.86
CA ARG A 75 4.32 28.00 10.53
C ARG A 75 2.89 28.52 10.59
N ASN A 76 2.12 28.06 11.56
CA ASN A 76 0.72 28.45 11.73
C ASN A 76 0.55 29.71 12.64
N LEU A 77 1.64 30.20 13.24
CA LEU A 77 1.74 31.39 14.08
C LEU A 77 0.85 31.31 15.33
N ASP A 78 0.68 30.12 15.89
CA ASP A 78 -0.13 29.89 17.08
C ASP A 78 0.67 30.02 18.39
N GLY A 79 1.97 30.28 18.29
CA GLY A 79 2.88 30.46 19.42
C GLY A 79 3.35 29.14 20.04
N LYS A 80 3.09 27.99 19.40
CA LYS A 80 3.55 26.65 19.78
C LYS A 80 4.21 25.99 18.57
N VAL A 81 5.08 25.01 18.82
CA VAL A 81 5.67 24.17 17.76
C VAL A 81 5.24 22.73 17.99
N ASP A 82 4.50 22.17 17.04
CA ASP A 82 3.99 20.79 17.14
C ASP A 82 4.78 19.77 16.29
N SER A 83 4.43 18.49 16.43
CA SER A 83 5.10 17.39 15.72
C SER A 83 4.97 17.41 14.19
N PHE A 84 4.06 18.21 13.64
CA PHE A 84 3.87 18.41 12.20
C PHE A 84 4.76 19.54 11.66
N GLU A 85 5.22 20.42 12.53
CA GLU A 85 6.10 21.56 12.21
C GLU A 85 7.59 21.23 12.38
N LEU A 86 7.91 20.20 13.18
CA LEU A 86 9.27 19.70 13.32
C LEU A 86 9.76 18.98 12.05
N PRO A 87 11.04 19.15 11.67
CA PRO A 87 11.64 18.40 10.58
C PRO A 87 11.65 16.91 10.91
N ARG A 88 11.14 16.09 9.99
CA ARG A 88 11.07 14.63 10.18
C ARG A 88 12.42 13.98 9.87
N PRO A 89 12.87 13.00 10.67
CA PRO A 89 14.17 12.36 10.48
C PRO A 89 14.31 11.74 9.11
N GLN A 90 15.33 12.18 8.36
CA GLN A 90 15.78 11.48 7.16
C GLN A 90 16.68 10.30 7.57
N GLY A 91 16.05 9.17 7.92
CA GLY A 91 16.73 7.86 8.00
C GLY A 91 17.12 7.38 9.39
N GLY A 92 16.15 6.87 10.15
CA GLY A 92 16.40 6.06 11.35
C GLY A 92 16.78 4.60 11.02
N PRO A 93 17.76 4.00 11.71
CA PRO A 93 18.18 2.60 11.54
C PRO A 93 17.19 1.65 12.24
N GLY A 94 16.12 1.29 11.55
CA GLY A 94 15.14 0.33 12.04
C GLY A 94 14.09 0.02 10.99
N GLY A 95 14.31 -1.06 10.24
CA GLY A 95 13.37 -1.55 9.23
C GLY A 95 13.89 -1.40 7.82
N ARG A 96 14.73 -2.36 7.40
CA ARG A 96 14.90 -2.70 5.99
C ARG A 96 13.61 -3.37 5.49
N GLY A 97 12.52 -2.62 5.49
CA GLY A 97 11.39 -2.87 4.60
C GLY A 97 11.84 -2.40 3.22
N GLY A 98 12.07 -3.35 2.31
CA GLY A 98 12.24 -3.00 0.90
C GLY A 98 11.07 -2.11 0.42
N PRO A 99 11.24 -1.37 -0.67
CA PRO A 99 10.18 -0.56 -1.26
C PRO A 99 9.02 -1.49 -1.69
N GLY A 100 8.07 -1.67 -0.79
CA GLY A 100 7.08 -2.75 -0.81
C GLY A 100 6.21 -2.81 0.45
N GLY A 101 6.54 -2.05 1.50
CA GLY A 101 5.63 -1.79 2.62
C GLY A 101 4.50 -0.87 2.19
N GLY A 102 3.39 -1.46 1.72
CA GLY A 102 2.19 -0.77 1.31
C GLY A 102 1.57 0.04 2.44
N ARG A 103 1.98 1.31 2.58
CA ARG A 103 1.02 2.36 2.93
C ARG A 103 0.00 2.34 1.80
N GLY A 104 -1.24 1.98 2.10
CA GLY A 104 -2.33 2.13 1.15
C GLY A 104 -2.26 3.55 0.60
N ARG A 105 -1.81 3.69 -0.66
CA ARG A 105 -1.91 4.98 -1.35
C ARG A 105 -3.41 5.29 -1.29
N GLN A 106 -3.75 6.39 -0.64
CA GLN A 106 -5.10 6.93 -0.72
C GLN A 106 -5.44 7.04 -2.21
N GLU A 107 -6.63 6.59 -2.54
CA GLU A 107 -7.18 6.68 -3.89
C GLU A 107 -7.11 8.13 -4.35
N THR A 108 -6.58 8.35 -5.54
CA THR A 108 -6.57 9.70 -6.11
C THR A 108 -8.01 10.03 -6.51
N LYS A 109 -8.61 11.00 -5.85
CA LYS A 109 -9.95 11.50 -6.20
C LYS A 109 -9.88 12.37 -7.45
N LEU A 110 -10.21 11.79 -8.59
CA LEU A 110 -10.27 12.49 -9.88
C LEU A 110 -11.71 12.83 -10.26
N VAL A 111 -12.71 12.09 -9.80
CA VAL A 111 -14.12 12.38 -10.10
C VAL A 111 -14.46 13.80 -9.65
N ASP A 112 -14.17 14.15 -8.39
CA ASP A 112 -14.41 15.48 -7.81
C ASP A 112 -13.74 16.64 -8.61
N GLN A 113 -12.70 16.36 -9.40
CA GLN A 113 -11.95 17.37 -10.16
C GLN A 113 -12.43 17.53 -11.60
N PHE A 114 -12.93 16.45 -12.22
CA PHE A 114 -13.21 16.40 -13.66
C PHE A 114 -14.68 16.19 -13.99
N ASP A 115 -15.52 15.85 -13.01
CA ASP A 115 -16.97 15.71 -13.15
C ASP A 115 -17.63 17.09 -13.32
N ALA A 116 -17.90 17.45 -14.57
CA ALA A 116 -18.45 18.76 -14.92
C ALA A 116 -19.97 18.79 -14.85
N ASP A 117 -20.63 17.67 -15.14
CA ASP A 117 -22.08 17.53 -15.09
C ASP A 117 -22.62 17.18 -13.69
N ARG A 118 -21.72 16.87 -12.75
CA ARG A 118 -21.98 16.55 -11.34
C ARG A 118 -22.84 15.30 -11.18
N ASP A 119 -22.70 14.33 -12.07
CA ASP A 119 -23.38 13.05 -11.99
C ASP A 119 -22.66 12.03 -11.09
N GLY A 120 -21.51 12.41 -10.53
CA GLY A 120 -20.66 11.60 -9.66
C GLY A 120 -19.77 10.62 -10.44
N ARG A 121 -19.63 10.80 -11.76
CA ARG A 121 -18.89 9.92 -12.66
C ARG A 121 -18.15 10.77 -13.69
N LEU A 122 -17.27 10.11 -14.45
CA LEU A 122 -16.60 10.75 -15.57
C LEU A 122 -17.08 10.13 -16.87
N ASN A 123 -17.73 10.95 -17.70
CA ASN A 123 -18.07 10.60 -19.08
C ASN A 123 -16.82 10.62 -19.98
N ASP A 124 -16.94 10.20 -21.24
CA ASP A 124 -15.80 10.05 -22.16
C ASP A 124 -14.94 11.33 -22.32
N PRO A 125 -15.51 12.53 -22.56
CA PRO A 125 -14.70 13.74 -22.66
C PRO A 125 -14.04 14.14 -21.32
N GLU A 126 -14.67 13.87 -20.18
CA GLU A 126 -14.08 14.15 -18.86
C GLU A 126 -12.95 13.19 -18.52
N ARG A 127 -13.11 11.89 -18.79
CA ARG A 127 -12.04 10.90 -18.64
C ARG A 127 -10.86 11.22 -19.52
N LYS A 128 -11.08 11.76 -20.73
CA LYS A 128 -9.98 12.23 -21.57
C LYS A 128 -9.15 13.31 -20.85
N LYS A 129 -9.79 14.32 -20.24
CA LYS A 129 -9.09 15.36 -19.46
C LYS A 129 -8.36 14.76 -18.24
N ALA A 130 -9.00 13.83 -17.54
CA ALA A 130 -8.39 13.15 -16.39
C ALA A 130 -7.16 12.31 -16.79
N ARG A 131 -7.20 11.64 -17.97
CA ARG A 131 -6.04 10.93 -18.54
C ARG A 131 -4.90 11.88 -18.87
N ASP A 132 -5.20 13.00 -19.52
CA ASP A 132 -4.21 14.02 -19.88
C ASP A 132 -3.52 14.57 -18.60
N PHE A 133 -4.30 14.87 -17.55
CA PHE A 133 -3.78 15.27 -16.23
C PHE A 133 -2.91 14.20 -15.56
N GLN A 134 -3.32 12.93 -15.59
CA GLN A 134 -2.51 11.82 -15.07
C GLN A 134 -1.20 11.65 -15.84
N ALA A 135 -1.20 11.82 -17.16
CA ALA A 135 0.00 11.75 -17.97
C ALA A 135 0.99 12.88 -17.61
N GLU A 136 0.51 14.11 -17.44
CA GLU A 136 1.33 15.25 -17.02
C GLU A 136 1.92 15.04 -15.61
N ASN A 137 1.11 14.58 -14.66
CA ASN A 137 1.57 14.31 -13.29
C ASN A 137 2.58 13.16 -13.22
N SER A 138 2.39 12.12 -14.03
CA SER A 138 3.31 10.97 -14.13
C SER A 138 4.67 11.39 -14.72
N SER A 139 4.66 12.33 -15.67
CA SER A 139 5.87 12.90 -16.27
C SER A 139 6.68 13.74 -15.26
N ASN A 140 6.00 14.41 -14.33
CA ASN A 140 6.62 15.17 -13.25
C ASN A 140 7.24 14.28 -12.16
N VAL A 141 6.68 13.10 -11.90
CA VAL A 141 7.24 12.11 -10.94
C VAL A 141 8.50 11.43 -11.49
N GLN A 142 8.65 11.30 -12.81
CA GLN A 142 9.86 10.72 -13.43
C GLN A 142 11.13 11.55 -13.21
N ARG A 143 11.04 12.80 -12.71
CA ARG A 143 12.20 13.60 -12.30
C ARG A 143 12.70 13.34 -10.86
N ARG A 144 12.01 12.53 -10.05
CA ARG A 144 12.39 12.24 -8.64
C ARG A 144 12.32 10.74 -8.33
N GLY A 145 13.20 9.96 -8.93
CA GLY A 145 13.47 8.59 -8.49
C GLY A 145 14.64 7.99 -9.27
N PRO A 146 15.67 7.44 -8.60
CA PRO A 146 16.69 6.66 -9.29
C PRO A 146 16.01 5.53 -10.04
N ARG A 147 16.15 5.55 -11.37
CA ARG A 147 15.76 4.47 -12.28
C ARG A 147 16.51 3.21 -11.84
N GLY A 148 15.86 2.40 -11.01
CA GLY A 148 16.35 1.05 -10.70
C GLY A 148 16.52 0.29 -12.02
N PRO A 149 17.68 -0.35 -12.27
CA PRO A 149 17.88 -1.13 -13.49
C PRO A 149 16.79 -2.19 -13.62
N GLY A 150 16.28 -2.33 -14.83
CA GLY A 150 15.07 -3.08 -15.13
C GLY A 150 15.05 -4.49 -14.56
N GLY A 151 14.12 -4.73 -13.66
CA GLY A 151 13.63 -6.06 -13.32
C GLY A 151 12.49 -6.46 -14.26
N GLY A 152 12.68 -6.28 -15.57
CA GLY A 152 11.83 -6.94 -16.55
C GLY A 152 12.13 -8.42 -16.45
N ARG A 153 11.25 -9.18 -15.78
CA ARG A 153 11.34 -10.65 -15.75
C ARG A 153 11.26 -11.12 -17.21
N PRO A 154 12.35 -11.62 -17.82
CA PRO A 154 12.29 -12.16 -19.17
C PRO A 154 11.66 -13.54 -19.04
N GLY A 155 10.41 -13.70 -19.47
CA GLY A 155 9.73 -15.00 -19.36
C GLY A 155 8.21 -14.96 -19.40
N GLY A 156 7.58 -13.78 -19.46
CA GLY A 156 6.16 -13.70 -19.83
C GLY A 156 6.01 -14.08 -21.30
N SER A 157 5.28 -15.15 -21.60
CA SER A 157 4.80 -15.42 -22.96
C SER A 157 4.12 -14.17 -23.51
N GLU A 158 4.36 -13.83 -24.78
CA GLU A 158 3.67 -12.70 -25.42
C GLU A 158 2.16 -12.79 -25.19
N ALA A 159 1.55 -11.65 -24.85
CA ALA A 159 0.11 -11.54 -24.70
C ALA A 159 -0.57 -11.91 -26.02
N ARG A 160 -1.39 -12.96 -25.99
CA ARG A 160 -2.21 -13.38 -27.13
C ARG A 160 -3.67 -13.26 -26.73
N PRO A 161 -4.49 -12.55 -27.51
CA PRO A 161 -5.92 -12.52 -27.28
C PRO A 161 -6.51 -13.93 -27.24
N GLY A 162 -7.56 -14.10 -26.45
CA GLY A 162 -8.28 -15.37 -26.36
C GLY A 162 -8.97 -15.75 -27.67
N PRO A 163 -9.48 -17.00 -27.75
CA PRO A 163 -10.34 -17.41 -28.85
C PRO A 163 -11.55 -16.49 -28.95
N LYS A 164 -11.97 -16.16 -30.18
CA LYS A 164 -13.18 -15.35 -30.37
C LYS A 164 -14.42 -16.11 -29.89
N VAL A 165 -15.34 -15.40 -29.26
CA VAL A 165 -16.60 -15.95 -28.73
C VAL A 165 -17.74 -15.02 -29.10
N ALA A 166 -18.74 -15.51 -29.84
CA ALA A 166 -19.94 -14.73 -30.09
C ALA A 166 -20.95 -14.87 -28.95
N LEU A 167 -21.81 -13.88 -28.77
CA LEU A 167 -22.89 -13.93 -27.77
C LEU A 167 -23.83 -15.12 -28.00
N SER A 168 -24.08 -15.49 -29.26
CA SER A 168 -24.92 -16.62 -29.66
C SER A 168 -24.34 -17.98 -29.29
N ASP A 169 -23.02 -18.06 -29.06
CA ASP A 169 -22.34 -19.32 -28.77
C ASP A 169 -22.32 -19.65 -27.28
N ALA A 170 -22.74 -18.70 -26.43
CA ALA A 170 -22.75 -18.88 -24.99
C ALA A 170 -24.05 -19.52 -24.51
N GLU A 171 -23.90 -20.53 -23.65
CA GLU A 171 -25.02 -21.10 -22.90
C GLU A 171 -25.63 -20.07 -21.95
N HIS A 172 -26.93 -20.20 -21.71
CA HIS A 172 -27.69 -19.31 -20.83
C HIS A 172 -28.33 -20.13 -19.70
N PHE A 173 -28.28 -19.61 -18.48
CA PHE A 173 -28.75 -20.32 -17.29
C PHE A 173 -29.68 -19.43 -16.43
N PRO A 174 -30.83 -18.98 -16.98
CA PRO A 174 -31.68 -17.98 -16.31
C PRO A 174 -32.20 -18.44 -14.93
N ASP A 175 -32.38 -19.75 -14.72
CA ASP A 175 -32.96 -20.30 -13.49
C ASP A 175 -31.91 -20.64 -12.41
N ALA A 176 -30.63 -20.72 -12.78
CA ALA A 176 -29.58 -21.05 -11.83
C ALA A 176 -29.15 -19.81 -11.04
N SER A 177 -28.59 -20.00 -9.85
CA SER A 177 -28.00 -18.88 -9.09
C SER A 177 -26.64 -18.44 -9.68
N LEU A 178 -26.23 -17.19 -9.44
CA LEU A 178 -24.93 -16.68 -9.92
C LEU A 178 -23.74 -17.52 -9.41
N TYR A 179 -23.84 -18.03 -8.18
CA TYR A 179 -22.78 -18.78 -7.51
C TYR A 179 -23.07 -20.30 -7.48
N ASP A 180 -23.88 -20.79 -8.42
CA ASP A 180 -24.08 -22.21 -8.61
C ASP A 180 -22.80 -22.88 -9.15
N GLY A 181 -22.20 -23.75 -8.34
CA GLY A 181 -20.92 -24.39 -8.65
C GLY A 181 -20.98 -25.39 -9.80
N THR A 182 -22.17 -25.76 -10.30
CA THR A 182 -22.31 -26.64 -11.47
C THR A 182 -22.42 -25.86 -12.79
N VAL A 183 -22.46 -24.53 -12.72
CA VAL A 183 -22.70 -23.66 -13.88
C VAL A 183 -21.48 -22.80 -14.16
N LEU A 184 -20.97 -22.86 -15.40
CA LEU A 184 -19.95 -21.96 -15.91
C LEU A 184 -20.60 -20.88 -16.80
N ARG A 185 -20.91 -19.73 -16.22
CA ARG A 185 -21.51 -18.61 -16.96
C ARG A 185 -20.50 -17.87 -17.80
N THR A 186 -20.96 -17.34 -18.92
CA THR A 186 -20.17 -16.44 -19.77
C THR A 186 -20.61 -15.00 -19.59
N PHE A 187 -19.65 -14.12 -19.35
CA PHE A 187 -19.81 -12.69 -19.16
C PHE A 187 -19.19 -12.01 -20.38
N PHE A 188 -19.99 -11.27 -21.13
CA PHE A 188 -19.52 -10.48 -22.26
C PHE A 188 -19.38 -9.03 -21.82
N LEU A 189 -18.16 -8.52 -21.84
CA LEU A 189 -17.82 -7.16 -21.47
C LEU A 189 -17.37 -6.39 -22.71
N GLU A 190 -18.13 -5.39 -23.09
CA GLU A 190 -17.89 -4.59 -24.30
C GLU A 190 -17.53 -3.16 -23.89
N PHE A 191 -16.33 -2.73 -24.29
CA PHE A 191 -15.85 -1.36 -24.13
C PHE A 191 -15.96 -0.61 -25.45
N SER A 192 -16.35 0.66 -25.39
CA SER A 192 -16.43 1.53 -26.57
C SER A 192 -15.07 1.86 -27.18
N ASN A 193 -14.00 1.79 -26.38
CA ASN A 193 -12.65 2.21 -26.75
C ASN A 193 -11.74 1.01 -27.03
N ASP A 194 -10.92 1.08 -28.09
CA ASP A 194 -9.93 0.05 -28.41
C ASP A 194 -8.78 -0.02 -27.40
N ASP A 195 -8.46 1.11 -26.74
CA ASP A 195 -7.41 1.23 -25.72
C ASP A 195 -7.92 1.03 -24.28
N TRP A 196 -9.06 0.33 -24.13
CA TRP A 196 -9.73 0.12 -22.83
C TRP A 196 -8.79 -0.39 -21.73
N GLU A 197 -7.84 -1.28 -22.04
CA GLU A 197 -6.91 -1.81 -21.05
C GLU A 197 -5.96 -0.73 -20.52
N LYS A 198 -5.49 0.16 -21.40
CA LYS A 198 -4.63 1.28 -21.01
C LYS A 198 -5.41 2.34 -20.24
N GLU A 199 -6.67 2.57 -20.61
CA GLU A 199 -7.57 3.45 -19.89
C GLU A 199 -7.79 2.96 -18.45
N LEU A 200 -8.15 1.68 -18.29
CA LEU A 200 -8.28 1.05 -16.96
C LEU A 200 -6.98 1.09 -16.16
N ALA A 201 -5.83 0.88 -16.81
CA ALA A 201 -4.53 0.96 -16.15
C ALA A 201 -4.18 2.39 -15.70
N THR A 202 -4.58 3.40 -16.47
CA THR A 202 -4.37 4.83 -16.13
C THR A 202 -5.18 5.24 -14.91
N PHE A 203 -6.38 4.70 -14.77
CA PHE A 203 -7.28 4.95 -13.64
C PHE A 203 -7.07 3.96 -12.47
N TYR A 204 -6.03 3.13 -12.49
CA TYR A 204 -5.72 2.23 -11.38
C TYR A 204 -5.43 3.02 -10.08
N ARG A 205 -6.16 2.70 -9.00
CA ARG A 205 -6.17 3.43 -7.71
C ARG A 205 -6.69 4.86 -7.80
N THR A 206 -7.66 5.08 -8.68
CA THR A 206 -8.48 6.28 -8.73
C THR A 206 -9.93 5.88 -8.54
N ASP A 207 -10.76 6.84 -8.14
CA ASP A 207 -12.22 6.70 -7.99
C ASP A 207 -12.96 6.62 -9.33
N VAL A 208 -12.24 6.75 -10.45
CA VAL A 208 -12.81 6.69 -11.80
C VAL A 208 -13.03 5.23 -12.20
N MET A 209 -14.28 4.90 -12.51
CA MET A 209 -14.65 3.65 -13.16
C MET A 209 -14.86 3.88 -14.66
N VAL A 210 -14.35 2.96 -15.48
CA VAL A 210 -14.56 3.01 -16.93
C VAL A 210 -15.90 2.36 -17.25
N PRO A 211 -16.83 3.05 -17.93
CA PRO A 211 -18.11 2.48 -18.30
C PRO A 211 -17.93 1.38 -19.36
N ALA A 212 -18.67 0.29 -19.20
CA ALA A 212 -18.74 -0.80 -20.16
C ALA A 212 -20.16 -1.35 -20.25
N GLN A 213 -20.46 -2.05 -21.34
CA GLN A 213 -21.67 -2.85 -21.45
C GLN A 213 -21.37 -4.28 -21.01
N LEU A 214 -22.20 -4.84 -20.12
CA LEU A 214 -22.10 -6.23 -19.69
C LEU A 214 -23.32 -7.01 -20.21
N THR A 215 -23.11 -8.14 -20.88
CA THR A 215 -24.20 -9.07 -21.22
C THR A 215 -23.97 -10.42 -20.55
N VAL A 216 -24.99 -10.91 -19.84
CA VAL A 216 -24.97 -12.17 -19.10
C VAL A 216 -26.31 -12.87 -19.29
N ASP A 217 -26.29 -14.14 -19.70
CA ASP A 217 -27.49 -14.96 -19.96
C ASP A 217 -28.54 -14.26 -20.86
N GLY A 218 -28.06 -13.52 -21.88
CA GLY A 218 -28.90 -12.78 -22.81
C GLY A 218 -29.45 -11.44 -22.28
N LYS A 219 -29.24 -11.10 -21.01
CA LYS A 219 -29.60 -9.79 -20.45
C LYS A 219 -28.43 -8.81 -20.54
N THR A 220 -28.69 -7.64 -21.11
CA THR A 220 -27.72 -6.56 -21.27
C THR A 220 -27.85 -5.51 -20.17
N TYR A 221 -26.71 -5.14 -19.59
CA TYR A 221 -26.52 -4.14 -18.56
C TYR A 221 -25.67 -3.02 -19.15
N ASN A 222 -26.31 -1.87 -19.38
CA ASN A 222 -25.62 -0.71 -19.94
C ASN A 222 -24.91 0.09 -18.85
N SER A 223 -23.73 0.59 -19.18
CA SER A 223 -22.95 1.54 -18.37
C SER A 223 -22.54 1.00 -16.99
N ILE A 224 -22.14 -0.27 -16.89
CA ILE A 224 -21.53 -0.79 -15.66
C ILE A 224 -20.14 -0.16 -15.45
N GLY A 225 -19.72 0.01 -14.21
CA GLY A 225 -18.40 0.55 -13.87
C GLY A 225 -17.37 -0.56 -13.81
N VAL A 226 -16.25 -0.39 -14.50
CA VAL A 226 -15.15 -1.37 -14.49
C VAL A 226 -13.88 -0.71 -14.00
N SER A 227 -13.16 -1.40 -13.12
CA SER A 227 -11.82 -0.99 -12.68
C SER A 227 -10.91 -2.20 -12.51
N PHE A 228 -9.59 -1.99 -12.66
CA PHE A 228 -8.63 -3.02 -12.31
C PHE A 228 -8.49 -3.15 -10.81
N ARG A 229 -8.35 -4.40 -10.35
CA ARG A 229 -8.22 -4.73 -8.93
C ARG A 229 -6.94 -5.49 -8.61
N GLY A 230 -6.54 -5.34 -7.35
CA GLY A 230 -5.49 -6.11 -6.73
C GLY A 230 -4.19 -5.33 -6.71
N ASN A 231 -3.31 -5.71 -5.78
CA ASN A 231 -2.03 -5.04 -5.62
C ASN A 231 -0.97 -5.85 -6.38
N SER A 232 -0.56 -6.99 -5.81
CA SER A 232 0.43 -7.88 -6.40
C SER A 232 -0.02 -8.42 -7.76
N SER A 233 -1.29 -8.77 -7.93
CA SER A 233 -1.83 -9.30 -9.19
C SER A 233 -1.77 -8.30 -10.34
N PHE A 234 -1.93 -7.00 -10.05
CA PHE A 234 -1.87 -5.96 -11.08
C PHE A 234 -0.44 -5.72 -11.57
N PHE A 235 0.53 -5.71 -10.65
CA PHE A 235 1.95 -5.50 -11.01
C PHE A 235 2.65 -6.76 -11.51
N ALA A 236 2.22 -7.94 -11.09
CA ALA A 236 2.80 -9.21 -11.54
C ALA A 236 2.31 -9.63 -12.93
N VAL A 237 1.16 -9.13 -13.38
CA VAL A 237 0.54 -9.48 -14.66
C VAL A 237 0.63 -8.29 -15.62
N GLY A 238 1.36 -8.50 -16.71
CA GLY A 238 1.59 -7.50 -17.76
C GLY A 238 0.33 -7.10 -18.51
N GLU A 239 0.46 -6.08 -19.35
CA GLU A 239 -0.59 -5.68 -20.29
C GLU A 239 -0.89 -6.82 -21.29
N GLY A 240 -2.15 -6.96 -21.69
CA GLY A 240 -2.66 -8.00 -22.58
C GLY A 240 -2.79 -9.39 -21.93
N GLN A 241 -2.51 -9.49 -20.63
CA GLN A 241 -2.63 -10.74 -19.87
C GLN A 241 -3.86 -10.70 -18.95
N LYS A 242 -4.22 -11.85 -18.38
CA LYS A 242 -5.41 -12.00 -17.53
C LYS A 242 -5.27 -11.23 -16.21
N ARG A 243 -5.67 -9.95 -16.19
CA ARG A 243 -5.75 -9.11 -14.98
C ARG A 243 -7.07 -9.32 -14.22
N SER A 244 -7.09 -8.92 -12.95
CA SER A 244 -8.29 -8.98 -12.13
C SER A 244 -9.13 -7.72 -12.27
N PHE A 245 -10.45 -7.88 -12.33
CA PHE A 245 -11.41 -6.79 -12.50
C PHE A 245 -12.31 -6.65 -11.28
N ASN A 246 -12.78 -5.44 -11.06
CA ASN A 246 -13.94 -5.15 -10.23
C ASN A 246 -15.03 -4.58 -11.15
N LEU A 247 -16.23 -5.16 -11.06
CA LEU A 247 -17.41 -4.73 -11.79
C LEU A 247 -18.42 -4.15 -10.82
N THR A 248 -18.95 -2.98 -11.14
CA THR A 248 -19.94 -2.24 -10.36
C THR A 248 -21.19 -2.05 -11.22
N ILE A 249 -22.24 -2.82 -10.93
CA ILE A 249 -23.45 -2.94 -11.74
C ILE A 249 -24.39 -1.75 -11.52
N ASP A 250 -24.43 -1.20 -10.31
CA ASP A 250 -25.22 -0.01 -9.96
C ASP A 250 -24.67 1.30 -10.56
N ASN A 251 -23.70 1.18 -11.48
CA ASN A 251 -23.22 2.28 -12.30
C ASN A 251 -24.21 2.66 -13.43
N GLY A 252 -25.31 1.92 -13.63
CA GLY A 252 -26.31 2.19 -14.68
C GLY A 252 -27.74 2.35 -14.17
N ALA A 253 -28.70 2.12 -15.08
CA ALA A 253 -30.12 2.05 -14.73
C ALA A 253 -30.45 0.80 -13.89
N GLU A 254 -29.80 -0.31 -14.22
CA GLU A 254 -29.88 -1.57 -13.49
C GLU A 254 -29.19 -1.44 -12.12
N LYS A 255 -29.76 -2.10 -11.11
CA LYS A 255 -29.31 -1.96 -9.71
C LYS A 255 -28.47 -3.14 -9.23
N ASP A 256 -28.62 -4.31 -9.84
CA ASP A 256 -27.88 -5.50 -9.50
C ASP A 256 -27.87 -6.54 -10.62
N LEU A 257 -26.91 -7.47 -10.53
CA LEU A 257 -26.85 -8.70 -11.30
C LEU A 257 -27.10 -9.86 -10.32
N TYR A 258 -28.24 -10.56 -10.45
CA TYR A 258 -28.62 -11.66 -9.57
C TYR A 258 -28.61 -11.29 -8.07
N GLY A 259 -28.98 -10.05 -7.72
CA GLY A 259 -28.96 -9.54 -6.34
C GLY A 259 -27.60 -9.01 -5.87
N TYR A 260 -26.59 -8.93 -6.74
CA TYR A 260 -25.26 -8.40 -6.41
C TYR A 260 -24.96 -7.11 -7.18
N ARG A 261 -24.53 -6.07 -6.44
CA ARG A 261 -24.16 -4.77 -7.01
C ARG A 261 -22.72 -4.72 -7.50
N THR A 262 -21.83 -5.47 -6.85
CA THR A 262 -20.40 -5.46 -7.13
C THR A 262 -19.89 -6.88 -7.23
N LEU A 263 -19.05 -7.14 -8.23
CA LEU A 263 -18.42 -8.43 -8.48
C LEU A 263 -16.92 -8.27 -8.59
N ASN A 264 -16.18 -9.25 -8.05
CA ASN A 264 -14.73 -9.32 -8.17
C ASN A 264 -14.36 -10.49 -9.08
N LEU A 265 -13.79 -10.19 -10.24
CA LEU A 265 -13.29 -11.19 -11.17
C LEU A 265 -11.80 -11.37 -10.94
N LEU A 266 -11.45 -12.39 -10.16
CA LEU A 266 -10.06 -12.67 -9.79
C LEU A 266 -9.38 -13.48 -10.90
N ASN A 267 -8.16 -13.08 -11.25
CA ASN A 267 -7.36 -13.80 -12.23
C ASN A 267 -6.68 -15.06 -11.69
N ALA A 268 -6.70 -15.27 -10.37
CA ALA A 268 -6.03 -16.36 -9.67
C ALA A 268 -4.54 -16.54 -10.07
N HIS A 269 -3.82 -15.44 -10.37
CA HIS A 269 -2.45 -15.51 -10.92
C HIS A 269 -1.44 -16.31 -10.09
N SER A 270 -1.66 -16.41 -8.77
CA SER A 270 -0.80 -17.18 -7.86
C SER A 270 -1.29 -18.62 -7.62
N ASP A 271 -2.39 -19.03 -8.25
CA ASP A 271 -3.01 -20.34 -8.09
C ASP A 271 -3.11 -21.07 -9.43
N PRO A 272 -2.13 -21.94 -9.76
CA PRO A 272 -2.16 -22.73 -10.99
C PRO A 272 -3.36 -23.66 -11.13
N SER A 273 -4.03 -24.01 -10.03
CA SER A 273 -5.19 -24.89 -10.06
C SER A 273 -6.50 -24.13 -10.34
N PHE A 274 -6.53 -22.83 -10.09
CA PHE A 274 -7.75 -22.02 -9.98
C PHE A 274 -8.74 -22.48 -8.89
N LEU A 275 -8.45 -23.57 -8.17
CA LEU A 275 -9.38 -24.21 -7.25
C LEU A 275 -9.41 -23.60 -5.85
N ARG A 276 -8.31 -22.96 -5.41
CA ARG A 276 -8.11 -22.64 -3.99
C ARG A 276 -9.18 -21.70 -3.47
N GLU A 277 -9.48 -20.63 -4.21
CA GLU A 277 -10.47 -19.62 -3.79
C GLU A 277 -11.88 -20.22 -3.68
N VAL A 278 -12.30 -21.00 -4.68
CA VAL A 278 -13.65 -21.56 -4.73
C VAL A 278 -13.84 -22.64 -3.67
N ILE A 279 -12.88 -23.57 -3.54
CA ILE A 279 -12.94 -24.65 -2.56
C ILE A 279 -12.85 -24.10 -1.14
N TYR A 280 -11.90 -23.19 -0.88
CA TYR A 280 -11.74 -22.58 0.44
C TYR A 280 -13.03 -21.93 0.90
N ASN A 281 -13.62 -21.06 0.07
CA ASN A 281 -14.85 -20.37 0.43
C ASN A 281 -16.05 -21.34 0.50
N HIS A 282 -16.10 -22.40 -0.30
CA HIS A 282 -17.15 -23.41 -0.22
C HIS A 282 -17.14 -24.14 1.13
N ILE A 283 -15.97 -24.57 1.59
CA ILE A 283 -15.81 -25.25 2.88
C ILE A 283 -16.02 -24.26 4.04
N ALA A 284 -15.41 -23.08 3.97
CA ALA A 284 -15.48 -22.08 5.05
C ALA A 284 -16.93 -21.68 5.37
N ARG A 285 -17.79 -21.56 4.35
CA ARG A 285 -19.22 -21.21 4.51
C ARG A 285 -20.02 -22.21 5.34
N GLN A 286 -19.53 -23.44 5.53
CA GLN A 286 -20.18 -24.42 6.42
C GLN A 286 -19.98 -24.09 7.90
N TYR A 287 -18.99 -23.24 8.23
CA TYR A 287 -18.56 -22.97 9.61
C TYR A 287 -18.64 -21.49 9.98
N VAL A 288 -18.35 -20.59 9.04
CA VAL A 288 -18.33 -19.13 9.27
C VAL A 288 -18.93 -18.38 8.08
N PRO A 289 -19.45 -17.16 8.28
CA PRO A 289 -19.78 -16.28 7.16
C PRO A 289 -18.55 -16.07 6.27
N ALA A 290 -18.64 -16.54 5.03
CA ALA A 290 -17.59 -16.45 4.04
C ALA A 290 -18.16 -16.03 2.67
N PRO A 291 -17.36 -15.37 1.82
CA PRO A 291 -17.78 -14.98 0.48
C PRO A 291 -18.32 -16.15 -0.34
N LYS A 292 -19.23 -15.86 -1.28
CA LYS A 292 -19.55 -16.79 -2.37
C LYS A 292 -18.52 -16.62 -3.49
N ALA A 293 -18.12 -17.73 -4.10
CA ALA A 293 -17.13 -17.76 -5.17
C ALA A 293 -17.53 -18.83 -6.18
N ASN A 294 -17.36 -18.52 -7.47
CA ASN A 294 -17.63 -19.42 -8.58
C ASN A 294 -16.74 -19.05 -9.78
N TYR A 295 -16.66 -19.94 -10.76
CA TYR A 295 -15.97 -19.68 -12.02
C TYR A 295 -16.88 -18.97 -13.01
N VAL A 296 -16.27 -18.11 -13.83
CA VAL A 296 -16.92 -17.51 -15.00
C VAL A 296 -15.95 -17.51 -16.16
N ARG A 297 -16.50 -17.54 -17.38
CA ARG A 297 -15.78 -17.19 -18.59
C ARG A 297 -16.02 -15.71 -18.86
N LEU A 298 -14.97 -14.89 -18.80
CA LEU A 298 -15.05 -13.50 -19.21
C LEU A 298 -14.59 -13.39 -20.67
N VAL A 299 -15.38 -12.71 -21.48
CA VAL A 299 -15.08 -12.37 -22.88
C VAL A 299 -15.09 -10.86 -22.97
N ILE A 300 -14.01 -10.27 -23.50
CA ILE A 300 -13.87 -8.82 -23.63
C ILE A 300 -13.76 -8.46 -25.11
N ASN A 301 -14.64 -7.60 -25.61
CA ASN A 301 -14.70 -7.21 -27.02
C ASN A 301 -14.64 -8.43 -27.96
N GLY A 302 -15.44 -9.45 -27.64
CA GLY A 302 -15.52 -10.73 -28.36
C GLY A 302 -14.31 -11.69 -28.23
N LYS A 303 -13.38 -11.50 -27.28
CA LYS A 303 -12.16 -12.34 -27.11
C LYS A 303 -11.88 -12.78 -25.68
#